data_AF-A0A959AP25-F1
#
_entry.id   AF-A0A959AP25-F1
#
_cell.length_a   1.000
_cell.length_b   1.000
_cell.length_c   1.000
_cell.angle_alpha   90.00
_cell.angle_beta   90.00
_cell.angle_gamma   90.00
#
_symmetry.space_group_name_H-M   'P 1'
#
loop_
_entity.id
_entity.type
_entity.pdbx_description
1 polymer ?
#
loop_
_entity_poly.entity_id
_entity_poly.type
_entity_poly.pdbx_seq_one_letter_code
_entity_poly.pdbx_strand_id
1 'polypeptide(L)'
;MNEIVFNRFLWAWIIVAIAAFVYLLRVNAPYGRHAKPGWGPTVDNRLGWFLMEFPVIVFFLTVLFSGTNSISGMVAFFCGCFLLHYIHRSIVFPLRLRTRGKRMPVIIVASAIFFNLVNGCSLGYYFGYLAEYPATWTSDPRFWGG
;
A
#
# COMPACT_ATOMS: atom_id res chain seq x y z
N MET A 1 11.42 -11.11 -12.90
CA MET A 1 12.20 -9.86 -13.06
C MET A 1 13.54 -10.05 -12.34
N ASN A 2 14.68 -9.74 -12.95
CA ASN A 2 15.94 -9.90 -12.20
C ASN A 2 16.07 -8.80 -11.12
N GLU A 3 16.75 -9.08 -10.01
CA GLU A 3 16.85 -8.21 -8.83
C GLU A 3 17.31 -6.78 -9.17
N ILE A 4 18.24 -6.65 -10.11
CA ILE A 4 18.74 -5.35 -10.59
C ILE A 4 17.61 -4.48 -11.15
N VAL A 5 16.71 -5.07 -11.94
CA VAL A 5 15.59 -4.34 -12.54
C VAL A 5 14.58 -3.94 -11.47
N PHE A 6 14.34 -4.82 -10.49
CA PHE A 6 13.48 -4.51 -9.35
C PHE A 6 14.03 -3.34 -8.52
N ASN A 7 15.33 -3.36 -8.20
CA ASN A 7 15.98 -2.29 -7.44
C ASN A 7 15.94 -0.95 -8.17
N ARG A 8 16.17 -0.93 -9.50
CA ARG A 8 16.03 0.28 -10.32
C ARG A 8 14.61 0.83 -10.30
N PHE A 9 13.62 -0.06 -10.38
CA PHE A 9 12.21 0.32 -10.28
C PHE A 9 11.89 0.94 -8.91
N LEU A 10 12.37 0.35 -7.82
CA LEU A 10 12.19 0.90 -6.47
C LEU A 10 12.85 2.28 -6.31
N TRP A 11 14.06 2.46 -6.83
CA TRP A 11 14.72 3.78 -6.83
C TRP A 11 13.91 4.83 -7.60
N ALA A 12 13.38 4.49 -8.78
CA ALA A 12 12.50 5.37 -9.52
C ALA A 12 11.23 5.71 -8.72
N TRP A 13 10.64 4.73 -8.04
CA TRP A 13 9.47 4.94 -7.19
C TRP A 13 9.76 5.84 -5.98
N ILE A 14 10.93 5.69 -5.35
CA ILE A 14 11.39 6.57 -4.27
C ILE A 14 11.54 8.01 -4.77
N ILE A 15 12.08 8.23 -5.98
CA ILE A 15 12.17 9.58 -6.58
C ILE A 15 10.78 10.20 -6.75
N VAL A 16 9.81 9.43 -7.23
CA VAL A 16 8.40 9.88 -7.33
C VAL A 16 7.86 10.25 -5.94
N ALA A 17 8.14 9.45 -4.91
CA ALA A 17 7.71 9.73 -3.55
C ALA A 17 8.32 11.02 -2.99
N ILE A 18 9.61 11.28 -3.25
CA ILE A 18 10.29 12.53 -2.85
C ILE A 18 9.66 13.73 -3.56
N ALA A 19 9.41 13.63 -4.86
CA ALA A 19 8.76 14.69 -5.62
C ALA A 19 7.33 14.98 -5.08
N ALA A 20 6.55 13.92 -4.81
CA ALA A 20 5.22 14.02 -4.23
C ALA A 20 5.26 14.66 -2.83
N PHE A 21 6.24 14.30 -2.00
CA PHE A 21 6.44 14.90 -0.68
C PHE A 21 6.67 16.42 -0.78
N VAL A 22 7.61 16.86 -1.63
CA VAL A 22 7.90 18.29 -1.83
C VAL A 22 6.67 19.05 -2.37
N TYR A 23 5.91 18.42 -3.27
CA TYR A 23 4.67 18.99 -3.79
C TYR A 23 3.60 19.16 -2.70
N LEU A 24 3.38 18.13 -1.87
CA LEU A 24 2.38 18.12 -0.82
C LEU A 24 2.69 19.07 0.35
N LEU A 25 3.94 19.52 0.50
CA LEU A 25 4.30 20.62 1.40
C LEU A 25 3.65 21.95 0.99
N ARG A 26 3.38 22.14 -0.30
CA ARG A 26 2.79 23.37 -0.84
C ARG A 26 1.29 23.24 -1.14
N VAL A 27 0.85 22.05 -1.55
CA VAL A 27 -0.53 21.82 -1.98
C VAL A 27 -1.17 20.72 -1.13
N ASN A 28 -2.23 21.10 -0.40
CA ASN A 28 -3.02 20.12 0.34
C ASN A 28 -3.83 19.23 -0.61
N ALA A 29 -3.82 17.93 -0.36
CA ALA A 29 -4.68 17.00 -1.07
C ALA A 29 -6.17 17.36 -0.85
N PRO A 30 -6.98 17.43 -1.91
CA PRO A 30 -8.34 17.98 -1.89
C PRO A 30 -9.39 16.98 -1.35
N TYR A 31 -9.13 16.36 -0.21
CA TYR A 31 -10.07 15.46 0.46
C TYR A 31 -10.12 15.69 1.98
N GLY A 32 -11.14 15.15 2.65
CA GLY A 32 -11.27 15.26 4.10
C GLY A 32 -11.55 16.69 4.57
N ARG A 33 -10.70 17.26 5.44
CA ARG A 33 -10.86 18.65 5.93
C ARG A 33 -10.59 19.71 4.85
N HIS A 34 -9.86 19.32 3.81
CA HIS A 34 -9.41 20.18 2.71
C HIS A 34 -10.22 19.93 1.43
N ALA A 35 -11.39 19.31 1.54
CA ALA A 35 -12.27 19.07 0.40
C ALA A 35 -12.63 20.41 -0.27
N LYS A 36 -12.31 20.52 -1.56
CA LYS A 36 -12.66 21.69 -2.39
C LYS A 36 -13.52 21.23 -3.57
N PRO A 37 -14.57 21.98 -3.94
CA PRO A 37 -15.29 21.74 -5.19
C PRO A 37 -14.36 21.93 -6.40
N GLY A 38 -14.68 21.28 -7.53
CA GLY A 38 -13.92 21.41 -8.78
C GLY A 38 -12.99 20.23 -9.13
N TRP A 39 -12.89 19.21 -8.27
CA TRP A 39 -12.05 18.02 -8.50
C TRP A 39 -12.78 16.85 -9.22
N GLY A 40 -13.81 17.17 -9.99
CA GLY A 40 -14.58 16.20 -10.78
C GLY A 40 -15.61 15.40 -9.96
N PRO A 41 -16.04 14.24 -10.46
CA PRO A 41 -17.08 13.43 -9.82
C PRO A 41 -16.61 12.92 -8.45
N THR A 42 -17.56 12.71 -7.55
CA THR A 42 -17.30 12.33 -6.16
C THR A 42 -18.03 11.05 -5.77
N VAL A 43 -17.42 10.24 -4.91
CA VAL A 43 -18.00 9.00 -4.37
C VAL A 43 -18.28 9.14 -2.87
N ASP A 44 -19.12 8.27 -2.32
CA ASP A 44 -19.32 8.20 -0.88
C ASP A 44 -17.98 7.96 -0.16
N ASN A 45 -17.70 8.70 0.90
CA ASN A 45 -16.39 8.65 1.53
C ASN A 45 -16.05 7.25 2.09
N ARG A 46 -17.01 6.49 2.64
CA ARG A 46 -16.74 5.14 3.14
C ARG A 46 -16.40 4.20 1.99
N LEU A 47 -17.15 4.27 0.90
CA LEU A 47 -16.89 3.47 -0.29
C LEU A 47 -15.56 3.84 -0.95
N GLY A 48 -15.23 5.14 -1.04
CA GLY A 48 -13.95 5.63 -1.58
C GLY A 48 -12.75 5.10 -0.79
N TRP A 49 -12.83 5.13 0.55
CA TRP A 49 -11.80 4.57 1.41
C TRP A 49 -11.63 3.05 1.25
N PHE A 50 -12.74 2.30 1.13
CA PHE A 50 -12.67 0.87 0.84
C PHE A 50 -12.01 0.62 -0.53
N LEU A 51 -12.48 1.29 -1.58
CA LEU A 51 -11.98 1.10 -2.94
C LEU A 51 -10.52 1.50 -3.12
N MET A 52 -10.05 2.53 -2.40
CA MET A 52 -8.66 2.95 -2.53
C MET A 52 -7.69 2.01 -1.80
N GLU A 53 -8.06 1.48 -0.63
CA GLU A 53 -7.15 0.68 0.21
C GLU A 53 -7.27 -0.83 -0.05
N PHE A 54 -8.46 -1.37 -0.32
CA PHE A 54 -8.65 -2.81 -0.48
C PHE A 54 -7.83 -3.46 -1.62
N PRO A 55 -7.66 -2.83 -2.80
CA PRO A 55 -6.94 -3.45 -3.91
C PRO A 55 -5.50 -3.85 -3.60
N VAL A 56 -4.83 -3.18 -2.65
CA VAL A 56 -3.46 -3.55 -2.27
C VAL A 56 -3.37 -4.98 -1.75
N ILE A 57 -4.38 -5.47 -1.04
CA ILE A 57 -4.44 -6.85 -0.51
C ILE A 57 -4.52 -7.81 -1.69
N VAL A 58 -5.38 -7.51 -2.66
CA VAL A 58 -5.57 -8.33 -3.86
C VAL A 58 -4.26 -8.39 -4.65
N PHE A 59 -3.69 -7.24 -5.01
CA PHE A 59 -2.45 -7.19 -5.78
C PHE A 59 -1.28 -7.87 -5.06
N PHE A 60 -1.15 -7.62 -3.75
CA PHE A 60 -0.13 -8.24 -2.92
C PHE A 60 -0.24 -9.78 -2.93
N LEU A 61 -1.42 -10.32 -2.61
CA LEU A 61 -1.64 -11.76 -2.54
C LEU A 61 -1.49 -12.42 -3.92
N THR A 62 -2.01 -11.79 -4.98
CA THR A 62 -1.88 -12.32 -6.35
C THR A 62 -0.41 -12.47 -6.74
N VAL A 63 0.43 -11.45 -6.48
CA VAL A 63 1.85 -11.52 -6.84
C VAL A 63 2.62 -12.45 -5.91
N LEU A 64 2.31 -12.45 -4.60
CA LEU A 64 2.93 -13.34 -3.61
C LEU A 64 2.75 -14.81 -4.00
N PHE A 65 1.52 -15.23 -4.32
CA PHE A 65 1.22 -16.63 -4.66
C PHE A 65 1.59 -17.01 -6.10
N SER A 66 1.88 -16.02 -6.95
CA SER A 66 2.50 -16.28 -8.26
C SER A 66 4.01 -16.53 -8.14
N GLY A 67 4.59 -16.25 -6.97
CA GLY A 67 6.01 -16.44 -6.66
C GLY A 67 6.48 -17.90 -6.74
N THR A 68 7.76 -18.08 -7.04
CA THR A 68 8.41 -19.40 -7.06
C THR A 68 8.99 -19.82 -5.72
N ASN A 69 9.17 -18.88 -4.78
CA ASN A 69 9.79 -19.17 -3.49
C ASN A 69 8.76 -19.79 -2.54
N SER A 70 9.21 -20.76 -1.74
CA SER A 70 8.42 -21.29 -0.63
C SER A 70 8.23 -20.20 0.43
N ILE A 71 7.01 -20.03 0.92
CA ILE A 71 6.70 -19.09 2.01
C ILE A 71 7.29 -19.64 3.31
N SER A 72 8.44 -19.11 3.72
CA SER A 72 9.06 -19.44 5.02
C SER A 72 8.24 -18.86 6.18
N GLY A 73 8.44 -19.38 7.39
CA GLY A 73 7.75 -18.86 8.58
C GLY A 73 7.96 -17.36 8.82
N MET A 74 9.15 -16.84 8.48
CA MET A 74 9.46 -15.41 8.60
C MET A 74 8.72 -14.56 7.56
N VAL A 75 8.68 -15.03 6.31
CA VAL A 75 7.90 -14.36 5.26
C VAL A 75 6.41 -14.37 5.63
N ALA A 76 5.89 -15.50 6.11
CA ALA A 76 4.51 -15.61 6.58
C ALA A 76 4.20 -14.61 7.72
N PHE A 77 5.12 -14.41 8.66
CA PHE A 77 4.98 -13.40 9.72
C PHE A 77 4.85 -11.99 9.16
N PHE A 78 5.77 -11.56 8.29
CA PHE A 78 5.72 -10.21 7.70
C PHE A 78 4.49 -10.01 6.82
N CYS A 79 4.13 -11.01 6.00
CA CYS A 79 2.89 -11.02 5.24
C CYS A 79 1.67 -10.89 6.16
N GLY A 80 1.67 -11.59 7.30
CA GLY A 80 0.62 -11.52 8.32
C GLY A 80 0.47 -10.12 8.91
N CYS A 81 1.57 -9.47 9.30
CA CYS A 81 1.57 -8.09 9.79
C CYS A 81 1.01 -7.12 8.75
N PHE A 82 1.44 -7.26 7.49
CA PHE A 82 0.96 -6.45 6.38
C PHE A 82 -0.54 -6.63 6.13
N LEU A 83 -1.01 -7.89 6.06
CA LEU A 83 -2.41 -8.21 5.85
C LEU A 83 -3.28 -7.73 7.02
N LEU A 84 -2.85 -7.92 8.26
CA LEU A 84 -3.57 -7.43 9.44
C LEU A 84 -3.73 -5.90 9.37
N HIS A 85 -2.64 -5.19 9.05
CA HIS A 85 -2.68 -3.75 8.85
C HIS A 85 -3.70 -3.35 7.78
N TYR A 86 -3.63 -3.95 6.59
CA TYR A 86 -4.48 -3.57 5.47
C TYR A 86 -5.92 -4.05 5.60
N ILE A 87 -6.21 -5.16 6.26
CA ILE A 87 -7.57 -5.58 6.61
C ILE A 87 -8.20 -4.55 7.55
N HIS A 88 -7.45 -4.12 8.57
CA HIS A 88 -7.93 -3.07 9.45
C HIS A 88 -8.13 -1.75 8.68
N ARG A 89 -7.18 -1.35 7.84
CA ARG A 89 -7.19 -0.10 7.07
C ARG A 89 -8.30 -0.03 6.01
N SER A 90 -8.52 -1.12 5.28
CA SER A 90 -9.44 -1.16 4.15
C SER A 90 -10.86 -1.54 4.54
N ILE A 91 -11.05 -2.37 5.58
CA ILE A 91 -12.38 -2.87 5.97
C ILE A 91 -12.82 -2.25 7.30
N VAL A 92 -12.06 -2.45 8.38
CA VAL A 92 -12.48 -2.06 9.73
C VAL A 92 -12.58 -0.54 9.88
N PHE A 93 -11.58 0.19 9.39
CA PHE A 93 -11.51 1.64 9.50
C PHE A 93 -12.63 2.34 8.74
N PRO A 94 -12.92 2.02 7.45
CA PRO A 94 -14.01 2.69 6.73
C PRO A 94 -15.38 2.38 7.33
N LEU A 95 -15.59 1.17 7.86
CA LEU A 95 -16.82 0.82 8.58
C LEU A 95 -17.01 1.64 9.87
N ARG A 96 -15.92 1.93 10.59
CA ARG A 96 -15.93 2.77 11.80
C ARG A 96 -15.93 4.27 11.51
N LEU A 97 -15.73 4.66 10.25
CA LEU A 97 -15.60 6.05 9.86
C LEU A 97 -16.92 6.81 10.03
N ARG A 98 -16.88 7.91 10.81
CA ARG A 98 -18.01 8.81 11.06
C ARG A 98 -17.96 10.00 10.11
N THR A 99 -18.30 9.78 8.85
CA THR A 99 -18.26 10.83 7.80
C THR A 99 -19.57 10.93 7.05
N ARG A 100 -20.68 11.07 7.79
CA ARG A 100 -22.03 11.17 7.21
C ARG A 100 -22.10 12.36 6.25
N GLY A 101 -22.45 12.11 4.99
CA GLY A 101 -22.61 13.13 3.96
C GLY A 101 -21.33 13.69 3.32
N LYS A 102 -20.13 13.28 3.78
CA LYS A 102 -18.88 13.68 3.12
C LYS A 102 -18.65 12.83 1.88
N ARG A 103 -18.13 13.46 0.82
CA ARG A 103 -17.77 12.79 -0.43
C ARG A 103 -16.29 12.99 -0.73
N MET A 104 -15.73 12.03 -1.46
CA MET A 104 -14.33 12.02 -1.88
C MET A 104 -14.25 12.11 -3.42
N PRO A 105 -13.37 12.95 -3.99
CA PRO A 105 -13.17 12.99 -5.43
C PRO A 105 -12.64 11.65 -5.98
N VAL A 106 -13.19 11.19 -7.10
CA VAL A 106 -12.80 9.91 -7.75
C VAL A 106 -11.32 9.89 -8.11
N ILE A 107 -10.75 11.03 -8.50
CA ILE A 107 -9.33 11.14 -8.87
C ILE A 107 -8.39 10.81 -7.70
N ILE A 108 -8.81 11.09 -6.45
CA ILE A 108 -8.03 10.73 -5.26
C ILE A 108 -8.09 9.22 -5.03
N VAL A 109 -9.26 8.61 -5.20
CA VAL A 109 -9.43 7.15 -5.14
C VAL A 109 -8.55 6.48 -6.20
N ALA A 110 -8.60 6.94 -7.45
CA ALA A 110 -7.81 6.39 -8.55
C ALA A 110 -6.31 6.52 -8.32
N SER A 111 -5.83 7.68 -7.87
CA SER A 111 -4.42 7.88 -7.52
C SER A 111 -3.96 6.93 -6.42
N ALA A 112 -4.80 6.68 -5.42
CA ALA A 112 -4.48 5.78 -4.33
C ALA A 112 -4.52 4.30 -4.77
N ILE A 113 -5.45 3.90 -5.65
CA ILE A 113 -5.44 2.57 -6.26
C ILE A 113 -4.14 2.34 -7.05
N PHE A 114 -3.70 3.34 -7.83
CA PHE A 114 -2.44 3.24 -8.56
C PHE A 114 -1.24 3.08 -7.62
N PHE A 115 -1.17 3.90 -6.56
CA PHE A 115 -0.13 3.75 -5.53
C PHE A 115 -0.16 2.36 -4.89
N ASN A 116 -1.34 1.87 -4.53
CA ASN A 116 -1.53 0.57 -3.90
C ASN A 116 -1.25 -0.61 -4.84
N LEU A 117 -1.48 -0.45 -6.15
CA LEU A 117 -1.06 -1.39 -7.17
C LEU A 117 0.47 -1.53 -7.16
N VAL A 118 1.19 -0.41 -7.29
CA VAL A 118 2.66 -0.42 -7.32
C VAL A 118 3.22 -1.03 -6.03
N ASN A 119 2.76 -0.58 -4.87
CA ASN A 119 3.28 -1.05 -3.58
C ASN A 119 2.91 -2.52 -3.30
N GLY A 120 1.65 -2.90 -3.52
CA GLY A 120 1.19 -4.27 -3.32
C GLY A 120 1.95 -5.25 -4.22
N CYS A 121 2.08 -4.94 -5.51
CA CYS A 121 2.86 -5.74 -6.43
C CYS A 121 4.34 -5.80 -6.06
N SER A 122 4.96 -4.68 -5.64
CA SER A 122 6.37 -4.66 -5.27
C SER A 122 6.66 -5.52 -4.05
N LEU A 123 5.81 -5.41 -3.02
CA LEU A 123 5.97 -6.20 -1.79
C LEU A 123 5.68 -7.68 -2.03
N GLY A 124 4.63 -7.99 -2.80
CA GLY A 124 4.32 -9.36 -3.19
C GLY A 124 5.44 -9.97 -4.04
N TYR A 125 6.05 -9.17 -4.91
CA TYR A 125 7.19 -9.60 -5.72
C TYR A 125 8.41 -9.92 -4.86
N TYR A 126 8.74 -9.02 -3.92
CA TYR A 126 9.84 -9.23 -2.99
C TYR A 126 9.65 -10.53 -2.19
N PHE A 127 8.51 -10.69 -1.52
CA PHE A 127 8.27 -11.88 -0.71
C PHE A 127 8.08 -13.18 -1.50
N GLY A 128 7.53 -13.11 -2.72
CA GLY A 128 7.28 -14.29 -3.55
C GLY A 128 8.48 -14.76 -4.39
N TYR A 129 9.45 -13.88 -4.68
CA TYR A 129 10.55 -14.20 -5.60
C TYR A 129 11.96 -13.91 -5.05
N LEU A 130 12.13 -12.99 -4.10
CA LEU A 130 13.45 -12.50 -3.69
C LEU A 130 13.77 -12.70 -2.20
N ALA A 131 12.75 -12.78 -1.35
CA ALA A 131 12.95 -12.75 0.08
C ALA A 131 13.61 -14.03 0.60
N GLU A 132 14.79 -13.86 1.19
CA GLU A 132 15.53 -14.90 1.89
C GLU A 132 15.83 -14.43 3.32
N TYR A 133 15.23 -15.11 4.29
CA TYR A 133 15.46 -14.83 5.71
C TYR A 133 16.13 -16.04 6.36
N PRO A 134 17.28 -15.87 7.03
CA PRO A 134 17.90 -16.95 7.77
C PRO A 134 17.04 -17.32 8.99
N ALA A 135 17.14 -18.56 9.46
CA ALA A 135 16.40 -19.02 10.65
C ALA A 135 16.73 -18.21 11.92
N THR A 136 17.91 -17.60 11.96
CA THR A 136 18.39 -16.74 13.06
C THR A 136 17.83 -15.32 13.02
N TRP A 137 17.00 -14.96 12.03
CA TRP A 137 16.50 -13.59 11.84
C TRP A 137 15.72 -13.06 13.05
N THR A 138 15.04 -13.93 13.80
CA THR A 138 14.30 -13.55 15.03
C THR A 138 15.20 -13.13 16.19
N SER A 139 16.48 -13.50 16.16
CA SER A 139 17.49 -13.07 17.15
C SER A 139 18.28 -11.86 16.67
N ASP A 140 18.08 -11.42 15.43
CA ASP A 140 18.80 -10.27 14.87
C ASP A 140 18.27 -8.95 15.46
N PRO A 141 19.12 -8.03 15.91
CA PRO A 141 18.68 -6.73 16.42
C PRO A 141 17.84 -5.93 15.41
N ARG A 142 18.03 -6.14 14.10
CA ARG A 142 17.23 -5.51 13.04
C ARG A 142 15.76 -5.91 13.10
N PHE A 143 15.46 -7.13 13.56
CA PHE A 143 14.08 -7.58 13.73
C PHE A 143 13.41 -6.89 14.93
N TRP A 144 14.13 -6.76 16.04
CA TRP A 144 13.61 -6.11 17.26
C TRP A 144 13.51 -4.60 17.17
N GLY A 145 14.34 -3.98 16.33
CA GLY A 145 14.30 -2.53 16.09
C GLY A 145 13.27 -2.08 15.04
N GLY A 146 12.67 -3.02 14.30
CA GLY A 146 11.63 -2.75 13.30
C GLY A 146 10.24 -2.74 13.90
#